data_AF-A0A434PV41-F1
#
_entry.id   AF-A0A434PV41-F1
#
_cell.length_a   1.000
_cell.length_b   1.000
_cell.length_c   1.000
_cell.angle_alpha   90.00
_cell.angle_beta   90.00
_cell.angle_gamma   90.00
#
_symmetry.space_group_name_H-M   'P 1'
#
loop_
_entity.id
_entity.type
_entity.pdbx_description
1 polymer ?
#
loop_
_entity_poly.entity_id
_entity_poly.type
_entity_poly.pdbx_seq_one_letter_code
_entity_poly.pdbx_strand_id
1 'polypeptide(L)'
;MSHDNIRRNASAAAERFFRLYHAHCVAPDRDTLFSLLEAAHSLNDRLQIREGFDFFDLQEFSALKCLRNFFHHHQELRHVVRLIPVGNYPVVTDLMILCLIPRDIVDSAVNETRGRHKEEARRACEAVFHWYGSVVNINPALFNFVVSAYERIKEADISVTGDAFREFESSYAFEEDHGHAHRVDGRLGTRAGDVGQLLADIMNTNGL
;
A
#
# COMPACT_ATOMS: atom_id res chain seq x y z
N MET A 1 11.28 31.21 8.36
CA MET A 1 10.37 30.55 7.39
C MET A 1 8.96 30.73 7.92
N SER A 2 8.01 31.25 7.13
CA SER A 2 6.63 31.52 7.58
C SER A 2 5.79 30.24 7.68
N HIS A 3 4.76 30.25 8.54
CA HIS A 3 3.77 29.18 8.69
C HIS A 3 3.11 28.76 7.35
N ASP A 4 2.94 29.70 6.41
CA ASP A 4 2.35 29.43 5.09
C ASP A 4 3.23 28.55 4.18
N ASN A 5 4.55 28.71 4.25
CA ASN A 5 5.46 27.91 3.41
C ASN A 5 5.60 26.47 3.93
N ILE A 6 5.15 26.22 5.17
CA ILE A 6 5.22 24.95 5.90
C ILE A 6 4.01 24.08 5.50
N ARG A 7 2.79 24.62 5.57
CA ARG A 7 1.55 23.92 5.14
C ARG A 7 1.55 23.56 3.65
N ARG A 8 2.13 24.41 2.80
CA ARG A 8 2.25 24.16 1.34
C ARG A 8 3.03 22.88 1.01
N ASN A 9 4.01 22.48 1.83
CA ASN A 9 4.83 21.29 1.57
C ASN A 9 4.13 19.97 1.90
N ALA A 10 3.37 19.91 3.00
CA ALA A 10 2.56 18.74 3.35
C ALA A 10 1.43 18.54 2.32
N SER A 11 0.76 19.65 1.95
CA SER A 11 -0.26 19.68 0.91
C SER A 11 0.27 19.14 -0.43
N ALA A 12 1.43 19.62 -0.90
CA ALA A 12 2.03 19.14 -2.14
C ALA A 12 2.46 17.66 -2.08
N ALA A 13 2.93 17.19 -0.92
CA ALA A 13 3.27 15.78 -0.72
C ALA A 13 2.01 14.88 -0.75
N ALA A 14 0.92 15.34 -0.13
CA ALA A 14 -0.37 14.67 -0.17
C ALA A 14 -0.93 14.63 -1.61
N GLU A 15 -0.92 15.74 -2.34
CA GLU A 15 -1.34 15.78 -3.74
C GLU A 15 -0.54 14.80 -4.62
N ARG A 16 0.79 14.72 -4.40
CA ARG A 16 1.63 13.75 -5.08
C ARG A 16 1.27 12.30 -4.71
N PHE A 17 1.01 12.04 -3.44
CA PHE A 17 0.61 10.72 -2.94
C PHE A 17 -0.69 10.25 -3.60
N PHE A 18 -1.75 11.05 -3.57
CA PHE A 18 -3.03 10.70 -4.21
C PHE A 18 -2.94 10.57 -5.73
N ARG A 19 -2.14 11.41 -6.40
CA ARG A 19 -1.91 11.27 -7.85
C ARG A 19 -1.24 9.94 -8.19
N LEU A 20 -0.26 9.50 -7.40
CA LEU A 20 0.42 8.21 -7.61
C LEU A 20 -0.46 7.03 -7.22
N TYR A 21 -1.32 7.20 -6.22
CA TYR A 21 -2.35 6.20 -5.88
C TYR A 21 -3.33 6.02 -7.03
N HIS A 22 -3.90 7.10 -7.55
CA HIS A 22 -4.78 7.06 -8.71
C HIS A 22 -4.11 6.38 -9.91
N ALA A 23 -2.86 6.74 -10.23
CA ALA A 23 -2.12 6.08 -11.31
C ALA A 23 -1.98 4.56 -11.08
N HIS A 24 -1.71 4.15 -9.83
CA HIS A 24 -1.64 2.75 -9.45
C HIS A 24 -2.99 2.02 -9.57
N CYS A 25 -4.11 2.69 -9.26
CA CYS A 25 -5.45 2.12 -9.43
C CYS A 25 -5.84 1.95 -10.91
N VAL A 26 -5.49 2.91 -11.76
CA VAL A 26 -5.91 2.93 -13.18
C VAL A 26 -5.03 2.04 -14.06
N ALA A 27 -3.72 2.07 -13.84
CA ALA A 27 -2.74 1.34 -14.64
C ALA A 27 -1.64 0.76 -13.73
N PRO A 28 -1.96 -0.25 -12.89
CA PRO A 28 -1.02 -0.82 -11.95
C PRO A 28 0.15 -1.48 -12.67
N ASP A 29 1.34 -1.06 -12.31
CA ASP A 29 2.61 -1.67 -12.68
C ASP A 29 3.63 -1.50 -11.54
N ARG A 30 4.83 -2.04 -11.72
CA ARG A 30 5.89 -1.96 -10.70
C ARG A 30 6.28 -0.50 -10.44
N ASP A 31 6.33 0.34 -11.47
CA ASP A 31 6.79 1.72 -11.35
C ASP A 31 5.80 2.58 -10.56
N THR A 32 4.51 2.43 -10.81
CA THR A 32 3.42 3.05 -10.05
C THR A 32 3.43 2.58 -8.60
N LEU A 33 3.60 1.27 -8.34
CA LEU A 33 3.70 0.72 -6.99
C LEU A 33 4.87 1.33 -6.22
N PHE A 34 6.09 1.26 -6.76
CA PHE A 34 7.26 1.76 -6.05
C PHE A 34 7.25 3.29 -5.92
N SER A 35 6.71 4.00 -6.89
CA SER A 35 6.51 5.46 -6.79
C SER A 35 5.53 5.81 -5.68
N LEU A 36 4.44 5.04 -5.54
CA LEU A 36 3.47 5.20 -4.46
C LEU A 36 4.07 4.92 -3.09
N LEU A 37 4.83 3.84 -2.93
CA LEU A 37 5.53 3.52 -1.68
C LEU A 37 6.52 4.62 -1.27
N GLU A 38 7.29 5.17 -2.21
CA GLU A 38 8.18 6.30 -1.95
C GLU A 38 7.40 7.58 -1.60
N ALA A 39 6.25 7.81 -2.23
CA ALA A 39 5.40 8.95 -1.92
C ALA A 39 4.75 8.85 -0.53
N ALA A 40 4.32 7.64 -0.12
CA ALA A 40 3.83 7.37 1.23
C ALA A 40 4.86 7.72 2.29
N HIS A 41 6.11 7.25 2.10
CA HIS A 41 7.19 7.58 3.02
C HIS A 41 7.53 9.07 3.01
N SER A 42 7.59 9.69 1.83
CA SER A 42 7.85 11.13 1.73
C SER A 42 6.75 11.96 2.41
N LEU A 43 5.48 11.57 2.26
CA LEU A 43 4.36 12.19 2.94
C LEU A 43 4.53 12.09 4.46
N ASN A 44 4.80 10.89 4.98
CA ASN A 44 5.06 10.67 6.41
C ASN A 44 6.13 11.62 6.97
N ASP A 45 7.28 11.73 6.28
CA ASP A 45 8.37 12.61 6.72
C ASP A 45 7.95 14.08 6.74
N ARG A 46 7.12 14.50 5.77
CA ARG A 46 6.59 15.87 5.76
C ARG A 46 5.58 16.10 6.86
N LEU A 47 4.70 15.15 7.17
CA LEU A 47 3.73 15.27 8.27
C LEU A 47 4.44 15.34 9.62
N GLN A 48 5.43 14.46 9.85
CA GLN A 48 6.14 14.44 11.13
C GLN A 48 6.90 15.74 11.42
N ILE A 49 7.55 16.28 10.39
CA ILE A 49 8.32 17.53 10.53
C ILE A 49 7.40 18.75 10.71
N ARG A 50 6.16 18.70 10.21
CA ARG A 50 5.35 19.91 9.97
C ARG A 50 4.09 19.99 10.81
N GLU A 51 3.40 18.86 10.98
CA GLU A 51 2.13 18.76 11.67
C GLU A 51 2.24 17.97 12.99
N GLY A 52 3.42 17.43 13.29
CA GLY A 52 3.72 16.76 14.57
C GLY A 52 3.08 15.37 14.72
N PHE A 53 2.60 14.80 13.62
CA PHE A 53 2.11 13.43 13.56
C PHE A 53 2.74 12.66 12.40
N ASP A 54 2.76 11.34 12.54
CA ASP A 54 3.27 10.40 11.55
C ASP A 54 2.27 9.27 11.35
N PHE A 55 2.67 8.26 10.58
CA PHE A 55 1.88 7.05 10.33
C PHE A 55 2.44 5.82 11.05
N PHE A 56 3.38 5.95 12.00
CA PHE A 56 4.06 4.79 12.60
C PHE A 56 3.14 3.93 13.49
N ASP A 57 2.04 4.49 13.97
CA ASP A 57 1.01 3.75 14.69
C ASP A 57 0.08 2.96 13.76
N LEU A 58 0.07 3.24 12.44
CA LEU A 58 -0.60 2.43 11.44
C LEU A 58 0.26 1.22 11.07
N GLN A 59 -0.28 0.01 11.26
CA GLN A 59 0.43 -1.22 10.95
C GLN A 59 0.69 -1.34 9.43
N GLU A 60 -0.26 -0.90 8.60
CA GLU A 60 -0.13 -0.91 7.15
C GLU A 60 1.06 -0.05 6.70
N PHE A 61 1.21 1.16 7.25
CA PHE A 61 2.35 2.01 6.94
C PHE A 61 3.67 1.35 7.35
N SER A 62 3.73 0.80 8.56
CA SER A 62 4.94 0.14 9.08
C SER A 62 5.36 -1.06 8.23
N ALA A 63 4.39 -1.89 7.80
CA ALA A 63 4.63 -3.03 6.92
C ALA A 63 5.08 -2.60 5.51
N LEU A 64 4.38 -1.63 4.91
CA LEU A 64 4.71 -1.11 3.58
C LEU A 64 6.06 -0.38 3.58
N LYS A 65 6.39 0.36 4.64
CA LYS A 65 7.69 1.01 4.80
C LYS A 65 8.82 -0.02 4.90
N CYS A 66 8.60 -1.15 5.56
CA CYS A 66 9.57 -2.25 5.63
C CYS A 66 9.93 -2.74 4.21
N LEU A 67 8.91 -3.06 3.40
CA LEU A 67 9.12 -3.47 2.00
C LEU A 67 9.76 -2.37 1.17
N ARG A 68 9.29 -1.12 1.31
CA ARG A 68 9.85 0.04 0.60
C ARG A 68 11.35 0.16 0.87
N ASN A 69 11.76 0.12 2.14
CA ASN A 69 13.17 0.22 2.53
C ASN A 69 14.00 -0.89 1.87
N PHE A 70 13.50 -2.12 1.91
CA PHE A 70 14.17 -3.27 1.29
C PHE A 70 14.35 -3.07 -0.22
N PHE A 71 13.27 -2.77 -0.96
CA PHE A 71 13.34 -2.54 -2.41
C PHE A 71 14.03 -1.25 -2.83
N HIS A 72 14.24 -0.31 -1.90
CA HIS A 72 15.07 0.87 -2.12
C HIS A 72 16.55 0.50 -2.17
N HIS A 73 16.97 -0.43 -1.30
CA HIS A 73 18.34 -0.95 -1.25
C HIS A 73 18.62 -2.06 -2.26
N HIS A 74 17.61 -2.86 -2.60
CA HIS A 74 17.69 -4.00 -3.53
C HIS A 74 16.80 -3.75 -4.74
N GLN A 75 17.12 -2.72 -5.53
CA GLN A 75 16.28 -2.30 -6.67
C GLN A 75 16.17 -3.40 -7.74
N GLU A 76 17.19 -4.23 -7.87
CA GLU A 76 17.19 -5.40 -8.74
C GLU A 76 16.10 -6.40 -8.37
N LEU A 77 15.69 -6.50 -7.10
CA LEU A 77 14.63 -7.42 -6.66
C LEU A 77 13.22 -6.92 -6.96
N ARG A 78 13.05 -5.68 -7.44
CA ARG A 78 11.72 -5.12 -7.78
C ARG A 78 10.95 -5.96 -8.81
N HIS A 79 11.66 -6.72 -9.65
CA HIS A 79 11.05 -7.59 -10.66
C HIS A 79 10.33 -8.82 -10.10
N VAL A 80 10.52 -9.16 -8.82
CA VAL A 80 9.84 -10.30 -8.20
C VAL A 80 8.39 -10.01 -7.84
N VAL A 81 8.02 -8.72 -7.73
CA VAL A 81 6.64 -8.31 -7.46
C VAL A 81 5.78 -8.56 -8.70
N ARG A 82 4.60 -9.13 -8.48
CA ARG A 82 3.60 -9.37 -9.51
C ARG A 82 2.32 -8.57 -9.23
N LEU A 83 1.89 -7.81 -10.22
CA LEU A 83 0.61 -7.10 -10.20
C LEU A 83 -0.31 -7.78 -11.21
N ILE A 84 -1.42 -8.32 -10.72
CA ILE A 84 -2.20 -9.29 -11.48
C ILE A 84 -3.69 -8.93 -11.44
N PRO A 85 -4.34 -8.73 -12.59
CA PRO A 85 -5.79 -8.59 -12.65
C PRO A 85 -6.48 -9.87 -12.17
N VAL A 86 -7.37 -9.75 -11.18
CA VAL A 86 -8.08 -10.89 -10.59
C VAL A 86 -8.95 -11.60 -11.62
N GLY A 87 -9.54 -10.86 -12.58
CA GLY A 87 -10.43 -11.41 -13.61
C GLY A 87 -9.81 -12.48 -14.52
N ASN A 88 -8.48 -12.63 -14.51
CA ASN A 88 -7.79 -13.67 -15.26
C ASN A 88 -7.68 -15.01 -14.52
N TYR A 89 -8.12 -15.07 -13.26
CA TYR A 89 -7.92 -16.22 -12.37
C TYR A 89 -9.18 -16.60 -11.61
N PRO A 90 -9.33 -17.88 -11.21
CA PRO A 90 -10.49 -18.36 -10.46
C PRO A 90 -10.43 -18.00 -8.97
N VAL A 91 -10.16 -16.73 -8.66
CA VAL A 91 -10.03 -16.21 -7.29
C VAL A 91 -11.28 -15.41 -6.92
N VAL A 92 -11.76 -15.59 -5.69
CA VAL A 92 -12.82 -14.79 -5.07
C VAL A 92 -12.18 -13.84 -4.09
N THR A 93 -12.38 -12.54 -4.29
CA THR A 93 -11.88 -11.44 -3.44
C THR A 93 -12.67 -10.17 -3.73
N ASP A 94 -12.59 -9.19 -2.83
CA ASP A 94 -13.09 -7.82 -2.98
C ASP A 94 -12.11 -6.89 -3.72
N LEU A 95 -10.99 -7.42 -4.22
CA LEU A 95 -9.98 -6.69 -4.99
C LEU A 95 -10.12 -6.90 -6.49
N MET A 96 -9.79 -5.87 -7.27
CA MET A 96 -9.67 -5.98 -8.75
C MET A 96 -8.28 -6.42 -9.21
N ILE A 97 -7.25 -6.12 -8.39
CA ILE A 97 -5.84 -6.38 -8.66
C ILE A 97 -5.24 -7.09 -7.44
N LEU A 98 -4.35 -8.05 -7.69
CA LEU A 98 -3.49 -8.64 -6.68
C LEU A 98 -2.11 -8.00 -6.75
N CYS A 99 -1.49 -7.72 -5.60
CA CYS A 99 -0.11 -7.28 -5.51
C CYS A 99 0.66 -8.34 -4.71
N LEU A 100 1.26 -9.27 -5.44
CA LEU A 100 1.86 -10.48 -4.90
C LEU A 100 3.38 -10.34 -4.79
N ILE A 101 3.91 -10.80 -3.66
CA ILE A 101 5.34 -10.81 -3.36
C ILE A 101 5.70 -12.21 -2.84
N PRO A 102 6.85 -12.79 -3.23
CA PRO A 102 7.38 -13.99 -2.60
C PRO A 102 7.58 -13.80 -1.10
N ARG A 103 7.23 -14.80 -0.30
CA ARG A 103 7.34 -14.77 1.16
C ARG A 103 8.76 -14.50 1.65
N ASP A 104 9.74 -15.14 1.03
CA ASP A 104 11.17 -14.99 1.35
C ASP A 104 11.66 -13.54 1.19
N ILE A 105 11.08 -12.77 0.26
CA ILE A 105 11.35 -11.34 0.11
C ILE A 105 10.80 -10.54 1.30
N VAL A 106 9.58 -10.84 1.76
CA VAL A 106 9.01 -10.19 2.96
C VAL A 106 9.82 -10.55 4.20
N ASP A 107 10.19 -11.82 4.36
CA ASP A 107 11.03 -12.29 5.46
C ASP A 107 12.41 -11.62 5.44
N SER A 108 13.01 -11.43 4.25
CA SER A 108 14.28 -10.73 4.08
C SER A 108 14.18 -9.25 4.45
N ALA A 109 13.11 -8.57 4.02
CA ALA A 109 12.85 -7.18 4.39
C ALA A 109 12.75 -6.99 5.91
N VAL A 110 12.03 -7.89 6.60
CA VAL A 110 11.96 -7.90 8.06
C VAL A 110 13.33 -8.18 8.67
N ASN A 111 14.08 -9.13 8.12
CA ASN A 111 15.39 -9.52 8.68
C ASN A 111 16.47 -8.45 8.58
N GLU A 112 16.45 -7.63 7.53
CA GLU A 112 17.35 -6.49 7.34
C GLU A 112 16.95 -5.26 8.15
N THR A 113 15.70 -5.23 8.65
CA THR A 113 15.26 -4.18 9.57
C THR A 113 16.04 -4.28 10.89
N ARG A 114 16.64 -3.17 11.34
CA ARG A 114 17.60 -3.16 12.45
C ARG A 114 16.95 -2.93 13.82
N GLY A 115 17.49 -3.61 14.83
CA GLY A 115 17.22 -3.35 16.24
C GLY A 115 15.75 -3.53 16.63
N ARG A 116 15.24 -2.65 17.51
CA ARG A 116 13.85 -2.69 18.02
C ARG A 116 12.78 -2.64 16.92
N HIS A 117 13.10 -2.03 15.77
CA HIS A 117 12.16 -1.90 14.66
C HIS A 117 11.93 -3.21 13.90
N LYS A 118 12.78 -4.22 14.10
CA LYS A 118 12.60 -5.54 13.48
C LYS A 118 11.31 -6.22 13.93
N GLU A 119 11.07 -6.24 15.23
CA GLU A 119 9.89 -6.92 15.79
C GLU A 119 8.61 -6.11 15.54
N GLU A 120 8.71 -4.79 15.47
CA GLU A 120 7.62 -3.92 15.03
C GLU A 120 7.26 -4.18 13.56
N ALA A 121 8.25 -4.22 12.67
CA ALA A 121 8.05 -4.51 11.26
C ALA A 121 7.47 -5.93 11.04
N ARG A 122 7.99 -6.93 11.76
CA ARG A 122 7.46 -8.30 11.72
C ARG A 122 5.98 -8.33 12.08
N ARG A 123 5.62 -7.80 13.25
CA ARG A 123 4.23 -7.76 13.73
C ARG A 123 3.32 -7.02 12.76
N ALA A 124 3.80 -5.91 12.19
CA ALA A 124 3.06 -5.16 11.20
C ALA A 124 2.78 -6.00 9.94
N CYS A 125 3.81 -6.62 9.35
CA CYS A 125 3.65 -7.48 8.17
C CYS A 125 2.71 -8.67 8.45
N GLU A 126 2.84 -9.32 9.60
CA GLU A 126 1.99 -10.46 9.99
C GLU A 126 0.53 -10.03 10.21
N ALA A 127 0.28 -8.81 10.69
CA ALA A 127 -1.05 -8.31 10.97
C ALA A 127 -1.83 -7.89 9.72
N VAL A 128 -1.17 -7.29 8.72
CA VAL A 128 -1.87 -6.60 7.61
C VAL A 128 -1.68 -7.23 6.24
N PHE A 129 -0.68 -8.08 6.04
CA PHE A 129 -0.54 -8.83 4.80
C PHE A 129 -1.29 -10.16 4.87
N HIS A 130 -1.73 -10.65 3.70
CA HIS A 130 -2.32 -11.98 3.61
C HIS A 130 -1.31 -12.98 3.09
N TRP A 131 -1.10 -14.05 3.86
CA TRP A 131 -0.07 -15.05 3.63
C TRP A 131 -0.68 -16.33 3.07
N TYR A 132 -0.23 -16.74 1.89
CA TYR A 132 -0.71 -17.91 1.15
C TYR A 132 0.47 -18.82 0.81
N GLY A 133 0.93 -19.60 1.79
CA GLY A 133 2.08 -20.48 1.63
C GLY A 133 3.37 -19.69 1.38
N SER A 134 3.87 -19.75 0.13
CA SER A 134 5.08 -19.04 -0.32
C SER A 134 4.79 -17.67 -0.93
N VAL A 135 3.53 -17.25 -1.03
CA VAL A 135 3.14 -15.98 -1.65
C VAL A 135 2.42 -15.10 -0.64
N VAL A 136 2.67 -13.79 -0.72
CA VAL A 136 2.07 -12.77 0.15
C VAL A 136 1.33 -11.75 -0.71
N ASN A 137 0.06 -11.50 -0.41
CA ASN A 137 -0.69 -10.41 -1.03
C ASN A 137 -0.61 -9.16 -0.15
N ILE A 138 0.00 -8.09 -0.68
CA ILE A 138 0.17 -6.82 0.03
C ILE A 138 -0.85 -5.75 -0.37
N ASN A 139 -1.66 -6.01 -1.40
CA ASN A 139 -2.59 -5.01 -1.94
C ASN A 139 -3.60 -4.49 -0.89
N PRO A 140 -4.15 -5.32 0.00
CA PRO A 140 -5.10 -4.84 1.01
C PRO A 140 -4.48 -3.84 1.99
N ALA A 141 -3.24 -4.08 2.43
CA ALA A 141 -2.52 -3.14 3.27
C ALA A 141 -2.26 -1.81 2.54
N LEU A 142 -1.92 -1.85 1.25
CA LEU A 142 -1.73 -0.65 0.44
C LEU A 142 -3.02 0.18 0.35
N PHE A 143 -4.14 -0.45 0.05
CA PHE A 143 -5.46 0.21 -0.05
C PHE A 143 -5.90 0.79 1.29
N ASN A 144 -5.88 -0.02 2.35
CA ASN A 144 -6.31 0.39 3.69
C ASN A 144 -5.41 1.47 4.30
N PHE A 145 -4.12 1.49 3.94
CA PHE A 145 -3.23 2.60 4.30
C PHE A 145 -3.67 3.91 3.65
N VAL A 146 -4.03 3.91 2.36
CA VAL A 146 -4.43 5.14 1.65
C VAL A 146 -5.69 5.74 2.27
N VAL A 147 -6.65 4.89 2.66
CA VAL A 147 -7.86 5.30 3.39
C VAL A 147 -7.49 5.96 4.72
N SER A 148 -6.63 5.31 5.51
CA SER A 148 -6.20 5.85 6.80
C SER A 148 -5.39 7.14 6.66
N ALA A 149 -4.59 7.25 5.59
CA ALA A 149 -3.86 8.48 5.27
C ALA A 149 -4.80 9.62 4.88
N TYR A 150 -5.86 9.33 4.11
CA TYR A 150 -6.91 10.30 3.79
C TYR A 150 -7.60 10.81 5.06
N GLU A 151 -8.08 9.91 5.91
CA GLU A 151 -8.75 10.26 7.17
C GLU A 151 -7.89 11.20 8.03
N ARG A 152 -6.59 10.91 8.18
CA ARG A 152 -5.67 11.78 8.94
C ARG A 152 -5.39 13.12 8.29
N ILE A 153 -5.27 13.15 6.97
CA ILE A 153 -5.09 14.39 6.21
C ILE A 153 -6.30 15.31 6.42
N LYS A 154 -7.52 14.73 6.43
CA LYS A 154 -8.76 15.46 6.70
C LYS A 154 -8.85 15.92 8.15
N GLU A 155 -8.52 15.06 9.12
CA GLU A 155 -8.51 15.38 10.54
C GLU A 155 -7.52 16.53 10.87
N ALA A 156 -6.36 16.54 10.20
CA ALA A 156 -5.35 17.59 10.34
C ALA A 156 -5.64 18.88 9.54
N ASP A 157 -6.78 18.96 8.85
CA ASP A 157 -7.19 20.11 8.02
C ASP A 157 -6.11 20.51 6.96
N ILE A 158 -5.45 19.51 6.37
CA ILE A 158 -4.49 19.74 5.30
C ILE A 158 -5.25 19.93 3.98
N SER A 159 -5.12 21.11 3.38
CA SER A 159 -5.77 21.45 2.11
C SER A 159 -5.11 20.74 0.92
N VAL A 160 -5.81 19.80 0.29
CA VAL A 160 -5.38 19.07 -0.91
C VAL A 160 -6.37 19.34 -2.04
N THR A 161 -5.90 19.76 -3.21
CA THR A 161 -6.78 20.28 -4.29
C THR A 161 -6.59 19.62 -5.65
N GLY A 162 -5.79 18.56 -5.75
CA GLY A 162 -5.59 17.83 -7.01
C GLY A 162 -6.82 17.02 -7.44
N ASP A 163 -6.99 16.79 -8.75
CA ASP A 163 -8.10 15.99 -9.31
C ASP A 163 -8.16 14.59 -8.72
N ALA A 164 -7.01 13.90 -8.66
CA ALA A 164 -6.92 12.56 -8.07
C ALA A 164 -7.37 12.50 -6.60
N PHE A 165 -7.19 13.59 -5.84
CA PHE A 165 -7.69 13.67 -4.47
C PHE A 165 -9.21 13.86 -4.44
N ARG A 166 -9.75 14.72 -5.31
CA ARG A 166 -11.21 14.90 -5.43
C ARG A 166 -11.93 13.63 -5.87
N GLU A 167 -11.32 12.87 -6.78
CA GLU A 167 -11.86 11.57 -7.20
C GLU A 167 -11.87 10.57 -6.05
N PHE A 168 -10.79 10.49 -5.27
CA PHE A 168 -10.75 9.68 -4.05
C PHE A 168 -11.83 10.11 -3.06
N GLU A 169 -11.93 11.42 -2.79
CA GLU A 169 -12.93 11.98 -1.87
C GLU A 169 -14.37 11.70 -2.35
N SER A 170 -14.63 11.73 -3.65
CA SER A 170 -15.93 11.40 -4.22
C SER A 170 -16.26 9.91 -4.05
N SER A 171 -15.28 9.02 -4.25
CA SER A 171 -15.43 7.58 -4.00
C SER A 171 -15.70 7.29 -2.53
N TYR A 172 -14.92 7.92 -1.64
CA TYR A 172 -15.08 7.81 -0.19
C TYR A 172 -16.49 8.27 0.23
N ALA A 173 -16.93 9.44 -0.22
CA ALA A 173 -18.27 9.94 0.10
C ALA A 173 -19.38 9.01 -0.43
N PHE A 174 -19.22 8.47 -1.64
CA PHE A 174 -20.17 7.51 -2.19
C PHE A 174 -20.28 6.24 -1.32
N GLU A 175 -19.15 5.71 -0.86
CA GLU A 175 -19.13 4.54 0.03
C GLU A 175 -19.86 4.83 1.35
N GLU A 176 -19.61 5.98 1.97
CA GLU A 176 -20.27 6.40 3.21
C GLU A 176 -21.79 6.55 3.02
N ASP A 177 -22.21 7.26 1.96
CA ASP A 177 -23.63 7.52 1.65
C ASP A 177 -24.43 6.23 1.40
N HIS A 178 -23.76 5.16 0.98
CA HIS A 178 -24.38 3.86 0.69
C HIS A 178 -24.12 2.80 1.77
N GLY A 179 -23.44 3.17 2.87
CA GLY A 179 -23.12 2.26 3.98
C GLY A 179 -22.13 1.16 3.58
N HIS A 180 -21.28 1.41 2.59
CA HIS A 180 -20.19 0.52 2.21
C HIS A 180 -18.98 0.76 3.11
N ALA A 181 -18.19 -0.30 3.35
CA ALA A 181 -16.95 -0.17 4.08
C ALA A 181 -15.88 0.49 3.20
N HIS A 182 -15.16 1.49 3.73
CA HIS A 182 -14.01 2.11 3.04
C HIS A 182 -12.78 1.21 2.97
N ARG A 183 -12.72 0.17 3.81
CA ARG A 183 -11.57 -0.74 3.91
C ARG A 183 -11.95 -2.09 3.31
N VAL A 184 -10.96 -2.73 2.72
CA VAL A 184 -11.09 -4.06 2.12
C VAL A 184 -10.53 -5.13 3.05
N ASP A 185 -11.13 -6.32 3.04
CA ASP A 185 -10.53 -7.50 3.68
C ASP A 185 -9.41 -8.01 2.78
N GLY A 186 -9.68 -8.22 1.49
CA GLY A 186 -8.66 -8.61 0.53
C GLY A 186 -8.19 -10.06 0.62
N ARG A 187 -8.89 -10.88 1.42
CA ARG A 187 -8.67 -12.32 1.45
C ARG A 187 -9.06 -12.96 0.14
N LEU A 188 -8.23 -13.89 -0.28
CA LEU A 188 -8.38 -14.68 -1.49
C LEU A 188 -8.98 -16.04 -1.14
N GLY A 189 -10.06 -16.40 -1.82
CA GLY A 189 -10.63 -17.74 -1.87
C GLY A 189 -10.60 -18.32 -3.27
N THR A 190 -10.78 -19.63 -3.40
CA THR A 190 -11.04 -20.30 -4.69
C THR A 190 -12.24 -21.23 -4.55
N ARG A 191 -12.97 -21.45 -5.65
CA ARG A 191 -14.09 -22.40 -5.68
C ARG A 191 -13.63 -23.86 -5.75
N ALA A 192 -12.38 -24.10 -6.13
CA ALA A 192 -11.79 -25.43 -6.15
C ALA A 192 -10.26 -25.33 -5.99
N GLY A 193 -9.68 -26.19 -5.14
CA GLY A 193 -8.24 -26.28 -4.94
C GLY A 193 -7.69 -25.41 -3.80
N ASP A 194 -6.37 -25.38 -3.69
CA ASP A 194 -5.64 -24.62 -2.69
C ASP A 194 -5.20 -23.26 -3.26
N VAL A 195 -5.56 -22.17 -2.57
CA VAL A 195 -5.20 -20.80 -3.00
C VAL A 195 -3.70 -20.62 -3.01
N GLY A 196 -2.97 -21.18 -2.04
CA GLY A 196 -1.51 -21.09 -1.98
C GLY A 196 -0.84 -21.70 -3.21
N GLN A 197 -1.28 -22.89 -3.62
CA GLN A 197 -0.79 -23.55 -4.83
C GLN A 197 -1.10 -22.75 -6.08
N LEU A 198 -2.34 -22.25 -6.23
CA LEU A 198 -2.72 -21.41 -7.37
C LEU A 198 -1.82 -20.17 -7.46
N LEU A 199 -1.59 -19.47 -6.35
CA LEU A 199 -0.72 -18.29 -6.34
C LEU A 199 0.74 -18.66 -6.61
N ALA A 200 1.24 -19.78 -6.08
CA ALA A 200 2.59 -20.24 -6.36
C ALA A 200 2.78 -20.53 -7.86
N ASP A 201 1.82 -21.18 -8.50
CA ASP A 201 1.85 -21.45 -9.94
C ASP A 201 1.85 -20.15 -10.76
N ILE A 202 1.04 -19.18 -10.35
CA ILE A 202 1.00 -17.83 -10.94
C ILE A 202 2.35 -17.12 -10.82
N MET A 203 3.02 -17.20 -9.67
CA MET A 203 4.32 -16.60 -9.45
C MET A 203 5.42 -17.26 -10.30
N ASN A 204 5.26 -18.55 -10.63
CA ASN A 204 6.21 -19.33 -11.43
C ASN A 204 5.98 -19.24 -12.95
N THR A 205 4.79 -18.82 -13.39
CA THR A 205 4.58 -18.52 -14.81
C THR A 205 5.38 -17.27 -15.21
N ASN A 206 6.35 -17.45 -16.09
CA ASN A 206 6.92 -16.34 -16.86
C ASN A 206 5.77 -15.73 -17.67
N GLY A 207 5.49 -14.45 -17.47
CA GLY A 207 4.37 -13.76 -18.11
C GLY A 207 4.28 -14.11 -19.59
N LEU A 208 3.06 -14.43 -20.03
CA LEU A 208 2.69 -14.46 -21.45
C LEU A 208 2.98 -13.11 -22.09
#